data_AF-A0A7X9HV19-F1
#
_entry.id   AF-A0A7X9HV19-F1
#
_cell.length_a   1.000
_cell.length_b   1.000
_cell.length_c   1.000
_cell.angle_alpha   90.00
_cell.angle_beta   90.00
_cell.angle_gamma   90.00
#
_symmetry.space_group_name_H-M   'P 1'
#
loop_
_entity.id
_entity.type
_entity.pdbx_description
1 polymer ?
#
loop_
_entity_poly.entity_id
_entity_poly.type
_entity_poly.pdbx_seq_one_letter_code
_entity_poly.pdbx_strand_id
1 'polypeptide(L)'
;MGQNKTRHMFAGGNTSKGFFSYFNYILDLKDAKKFYILKGGPGTGKSTFMKYIGFEAIRKGYDVEYFHCSSDSHSLDGVLIPALKVTMVDGTAPHTIDPVYPGVVEEIVNLGEFWNTSALAGYKDKVFLGKKEIKFNFA
;
A
#
# COMPACT_ATOMS: atom_id res chain seq x y z
N MET A 1 -8.48 27.65 14.53
CA MET A 1 -8.26 26.20 14.31
C MET A 1 -7.01 26.08 13.44
N GLY A 2 -5.97 25.39 13.90
CA GLY A 2 -4.74 25.22 13.11
C GLY A 2 -5.02 24.36 11.88
N GLN A 3 -4.40 24.68 10.74
CA GLN A 3 -4.47 23.80 9.58
C GLN A 3 -3.74 22.50 9.88
N ASN A 4 -4.40 21.36 9.63
CA ASN A 4 -3.75 20.05 9.68
C ASN A 4 -2.65 20.01 8.60
N LYS A 5 -1.49 19.49 8.94
CA LYS A 5 -0.37 19.35 8.01
C LYS A 5 -0.50 18.05 7.23
N THR A 6 -0.42 18.17 5.90
CA THR A 6 -0.32 17.03 5.00
C THR A 6 1.05 17.03 4.34
N ARG A 7 1.76 15.91 4.42
CA ARG A 7 3.06 15.71 3.75
C ARG A 7 2.94 14.61 2.71
N HIS A 8 3.64 14.80 1.60
CA HIS A 8 3.70 13.85 0.50
C HIS A 8 5.16 13.54 0.21
N MET A 9 5.51 12.25 0.20
CA MET A 9 6.88 11.78 0.06
C MET A 9 6.91 10.52 -0.80
N PHE A 10 8.08 10.16 -1.30
CA PHE A 10 8.34 8.85 -1.89
C PHE A 10 9.19 8.06 -0.91
N ALA A 11 8.72 6.88 -0.51
CA ALA A 11 9.46 5.99 0.39
C ALA A 11 10.30 4.95 -0.35
N GLY A 12 10.25 4.89 -1.68
CA GLY A 12 11.05 3.99 -2.49
C GLY A 12 11.51 4.64 -3.78
N GLY A 13 12.49 4.03 -4.45
CA GLY A 13 13.01 4.52 -5.72
C GLY A 13 13.87 3.47 -6.44
N ASN A 14 13.97 3.62 -7.77
CA ASN A 14 14.86 2.81 -8.60
C ASN A 14 16.27 3.42 -8.59
N THR A 15 17.25 2.65 -8.15
CA THR A 15 18.66 3.08 -8.05
C THR A 15 19.53 2.26 -8.99
N SER A 16 20.81 2.62 -9.12
CA SER A 16 21.79 1.82 -9.88
C SER A 16 22.00 0.41 -9.30
N LYS A 17 21.53 0.14 -8.07
CA LYS A 17 21.56 -1.18 -7.42
C LYS A 17 20.20 -1.90 -7.45
N GLY A 18 19.24 -1.40 -8.22
CA GLY A 18 17.87 -1.89 -8.26
C GLY A 18 16.92 -1.09 -7.37
N PHE A 19 15.73 -1.67 -7.11
CA PHE A 19 14.70 -1.03 -6.31
C PHE A 19 15.12 -0.96 -4.83
N PHE A 20 15.01 0.23 -4.23
CA PHE A 20 15.32 0.47 -2.82
C PHE A 20 14.11 1.08 -2.10
N SER A 21 13.87 0.66 -0.86
CA SER A 21 12.68 0.97 -0.07
C SER A 21 13.06 1.38 1.36
N TYR A 22 12.48 2.48 1.83
CA TYR A 22 12.55 3.00 3.19
C TYR A 22 11.29 2.69 4.01
N PHE A 23 10.41 1.80 3.54
CA PHE A 23 9.15 1.47 4.23
C PHE A 23 9.35 1.00 5.68
N ASN A 24 10.43 0.27 5.95
CA ASN A 24 10.81 -0.18 7.30
C ASN A 24 11.16 0.96 8.27
N TYR A 25 11.37 2.18 7.75
CA TYR A 25 11.70 3.37 8.54
C TYR A 25 10.54 4.37 8.63
N ILE A 26 9.38 4.07 8.03
CA ILE A 26 8.20 4.95 8.10
C ILE A 26 7.71 5.09 9.53
N LEU A 27 7.74 3.99 10.30
CA LEU A 27 7.37 3.98 11.70
C LEU A 27 8.14 2.86 12.40
N ASP A 28 8.86 3.19 13.48
CA ASP A 28 9.47 2.17 14.33
C ASP A 28 8.35 1.29 14.91
N LEU A 29 8.43 -0.03 14.70
CA LEU A 29 7.43 -0.98 15.19
C LEU A 29 7.29 -0.97 16.72
N LYS A 30 8.32 -0.55 17.46
CA LYS A 30 8.24 -0.41 18.92
C LYS A 30 7.36 0.75 19.35
N ASP A 31 7.34 1.80 18.54
CA ASP A 31 6.49 2.97 18.76
C ASP A 31 5.11 2.81 18.15
N ALA A 32 4.97 1.97 17.12
CA ALA A 32 3.73 1.75 16.43
C ALA A 32 2.64 1.19 17.36
N LYS A 33 1.47 1.84 17.36
CA LYS A 33 0.27 1.30 18.00
C LYS A 33 -0.36 0.23 17.11
N LYS A 34 -0.41 0.48 15.80
CA LYS A 34 -0.86 -0.47 14.78
C LYS A 34 -0.14 -0.25 13.46
N PHE A 35 0.19 -1.35 12.79
CA PHE A 35 0.83 -1.36 11.49
C PHE A 35 0.05 -2.28 10.55
N TYR A 36 -0.70 -1.70 9.62
CA TYR A 36 -1.51 -2.46 8.67
C TYR A 36 -0.74 -2.76 7.40
N ILE A 37 -0.67 -4.03 7.03
CA ILE A 37 -0.05 -4.49 5.78
C ILE A 37 -1.17 -4.88 4.83
N LEU A 38 -1.41 -4.05 3.82
CA LEU A 38 -2.38 -4.34 2.77
C LEU A 38 -1.79 -5.34 1.79
N LYS A 39 -2.47 -6.48 1.61
CA LYS A 39 -2.15 -7.47 0.58
C LYS A 39 -3.25 -7.50 -0.46
N GLY A 40 -2.88 -7.82 -1.71
CA GLY A 40 -3.81 -8.03 -2.81
C GLY A 40 -3.18 -7.72 -4.16
N GLY A 41 -3.73 -8.29 -5.24
CA GLY A 41 -3.25 -8.02 -6.60
C GLY A 41 -3.38 -6.56 -7.04
N PRO A 42 -2.79 -6.17 -8.18
CA PRO A 42 -3.05 -4.86 -8.80
C PRO A 42 -4.56 -4.64 -8.98
N GLY A 43 -5.03 -3.40 -8.75
CA GLY A 43 -6.44 -3.06 -8.90
C GLY A 43 -7.37 -3.48 -7.75
N THR A 44 -6.87 -4.07 -6.65
CA THR A 44 -7.69 -4.34 -5.44
C THR A 44 -8.07 -3.10 -4.64
N GLY A 45 -7.67 -1.90 -5.08
CA GLY A 45 -8.03 -0.65 -4.42
C GLY A 45 -7.15 -0.25 -3.24
N LYS A 46 -5.95 -0.84 -3.06
CA LYS A 46 -5.02 -0.52 -1.96
C LYS A 46 -4.74 0.98 -1.83
N SER A 47 -4.28 1.62 -2.90
CA SER A 47 -4.00 3.07 -2.91
C SER A 47 -5.26 3.89 -2.59
N THR A 48 -6.40 3.54 -3.20
CA THR A 48 -7.68 4.21 -2.95
C THR A 48 -8.09 4.11 -1.49
N PHE A 49 -7.93 2.93 -0.88
CA PHE A 49 -8.24 2.70 0.52
C PHE A 49 -7.34 3.55 1.44
N MET A 50 -6.03 3.59 1.18
CA MET A 50 -5.10 4.44 1.93
C MET A 50 -5.43 5.94 1.80
N LYS A 51 -5.78 6.42 0.60
CA LYS A 51 -6.23 7.81 0.38
C LYS A 51 -7.50 8.11 1.18
N TYR A 52 -8.45 7.19 1.20
CA TYR A 52 -9.69 7.34 1.97
C TYR A 52 -9.42 7.44 3.47
N ILE A 53 -8.60 6.54 4.02
CA ILE A 53 -8.22 6.56 5.44
C ILE A 53 -7.50 7.86 5.81
N GLY A 54 -6.54 8.31 5.00
CA GLY A 54 -5.84 9.57 5.23
C GLY A 54 -6.77 10.78 5.16
N PHE A 55 -7.71 10.81 4.20
CA PHE A 55 -8.71 11.86 4.11
C PHE A 55 -9.61 11.92 5.35
N GLU A 56 -10.09 10.78 5.84
CA GLU A 56 -10.88 10.70 7.06
C GLU A 56 -10.10 11.14 8.30
N ALA A 57 -8.80 10.83 8.36
CA ALA A 57 -7.91 11.30 9.43
C ALA A 57 -7.76 12.84 9.41
N ILE A 58 -7.56 13.43 8.23
CA ILE A 58 -7.53 14.90 8.06
C ILE A 58 -8.85 15.53 8.50
N ARG A 59 -9.99 14.96 8.10
CA ARG A 59 -11.32 15.44 8.53
C ARG A 59 -11.50 15.43 10.05
N LYS A 60 -10.84 14.51 10.74
CA LYS A 60 -10.86 14.37 12.20
C LYS A 60 -9.84 15.25 12.91
N GLY A 61 -9.05 16.06 12.19
CA GLY A 61 -8.07 16.97 12.80
C GLY A 61 -6.67 16.39 12.97
N TYR A 62 -6.33 15.29 12.28
CA TYR A 62 -4.99 14.70 12.34
C TYR A 62 -4.11 15.14 11.19
N ASP A 63 -2.82 15.27 11.49
CA ASP A 63 -1.77 15.36 10.47
C ASP A 63 -1.59 13.99 9.79
N VAL A 64 -1.26 14.02 8.50
CA VAL A 64 -1.10 12.81 7.68
C VAL A 64 0.14 12.90 6.79
N GLU A 65 0.89 11.82 6.72
CA GLU A 65 1.99 11.64 5.78
C GLU A 65 1.62 10.56 4.76
N TYR A 66 1.67 10.92 3.48
CA TYR A 66 1.39 10.03 2.36
C TYR A 66 2.70 9.63 1.67
N PHE A 67 2.83 8.33 1.41
CA PHE A 67 3.98 7.74 0.71
C PHE A 67 3.54 7.25 -0.66
N HIS A 68 4.00 7.95 -1.69
CA HIS A 68 3.68 7.69 -3.10
C HIS A 68 4.52 6.55 -3.68
N CYS A 69 3.93 5.85 -4.65
CA CYS A 69 4.60 4.78 -5.35
C CYS A 69 5.67 5.34 -6.30
N SER A 70 6.85 4.73 -6.30
CA SER A 70 7.96 5.15 -7.18
C SER A 70 7.68 4.91 -8.67
N SER A 71 6.75 4.01 -8.99
CA SER A 71 6.36 3.68 -10.36
C SER A 71 5.12 4.45 -10.83
N ASP A 72 4.31 4.97 -9.91
CA ASP A 72 3.12 5.78 -10.20
C ASP A 72 2.92 6.81 -9.08
N SER A 73 3.22 8.08 -9.37
CA SER A 73 3.12 9.18 -8.40
C SER A 73 1.68 9.51 -7.98
N HIS A 74 0.67 8.97 -8.66
CA HIS A 74 -0.71 9.06 -8.22
C HIS A 74 -1.14 7.88 -7.35
N SER A 75 -0.37 6.80 -7.30
CA SER A 75 -0.60 5.67 -6.41
C SER A 75 0.10 5.90 -5.06
N LEU A 76 -0.46 5.29 -4.01
CA LEU A 76 0.12 5.29 -2.67
C LEU A 76 0.60 3.88 -2.37
N ASP A 77 1.76 3.82 -1.74
CA ASP A 77 2.33 2.62 -1.14
C ASP A 77 2.25 2.70 0.39
N GLY A 78 1.95 3.87 0.97
CA GLY A 78 1.73 4.00 2.41
C GLY A 78 1.02 5.26 2.86
N VAL A 79 0.48 5.23 4.08
CA VAL A 79 -0.06 6.37 4.80
C VAL A 79 0.22 6.23 6.29
N LEU A 80 0.73 7.30 6.92
CA LEU A 80 1.01 7.38 8.35
C LEU A 80 0.17 8.49 8.98
N ILE A 81 -0.38 8.20 10.17
CA ILE A 81 -1.05 9.17 11.03
C ILE A 81 -0.21 9.29 12.31
N PRO A 82 0.74 10.26 12.38
CA PRO A 82 1.77 10.28 13.43
C PRO A 82 1.21 10.34 14.85
N ALA A 83 0.19 11.18 15.07
CA ALA A 83 -0.44 11.35 16.39
C ALA A 83 -1.12 10.07 16.91
N LEU A 84 -1.56 9.18 16.01
CA LEU A 84 -2.15 7.89 16.38
C LEU A 84 -1.12 6.77 16.47
N LYS A 85 0.11 7.01 15.96
CA LYS A 85 1.12 5.99 15.71
C LYS A 85 0.56 4.80 14.93
N VAL A 86 -0.26 5.10 13.91
CA VAL A 86 -0.90 4.11 13.03
C VAL A 86 -0.42 4.34 11.61
N THR A 87 0.00 3.27 10.95
CA THR A 87 0.39 3.28 9.54
C THR A 87 -0.27 2.15 8.77
N MET A 88 -0.41 2.35 7.47
CA MET A 88 -0.90 1.37 6.52
C MET A 88 0.01 1.39 5.29
N VAL A 89 0.47 0.23 4.84
CA VAL A 89 1.41 0.10 3.71
C VAL A 89 0.97 -0.98 2.73
N ASP A 90 1.34 -0.85 1.46
CA ASP A 90 1.23 -1.91 0.47
C ASP A 90 2.34 -2.94 0.70
N GLY A 91 1.95 -4.17 1.06
CA GLY A 91 2.86 -5.30 1.27
C GLY A 91 3.03 -6.21 0.05
N THR A 92 2.65 -5.76 -1.15
CA THR A 92 2.73 -6.52 -2.39
C THR A 92 4.08 -6.28 -3.09
N ALA A 93 4.58 -7.24 -3.86
CA ALA A 93 5.78 -7.06 -4.68
C ALA A 93 5.70 -5.77 -5.52
N PRO A 94 6.78 -4.98 -5.63
CA PRO A 94 8.15 -5.25 -5.16
C PRO A 94 8.39 -4.96 -3.66
N HIS A 95 7.40 -4.46 -2.94
CA HIS A 95 7.47 -4.06 -1.53
C HIS A 95 6.97 -5.18 -0.60
N THR A 96 7.50 -6.40 -0.77
CA THR A 96 7.03 -7.52 0.06
C THR A 96 7.43 -7.28 1.51
N ILE A 97 6.45 -6.89 2.32
CA ILE A 97 6.56 -6.73 3.77
C ILE A 97 5.78 -7.86 4.40
N ASP A 98 6.46 -8.73 5.12
CA ASP A 98 5.84 -9.77 5.95
C ASP A 98 5.97 -9.37 7.42
N PRO A 99 4.93 -9.60 8.24
CA PRO A 99 4.90 -9.14 9.61
C PRO A 99 5.99 -9.82 10.45
N VAL A 100 6.73 -9.02 11.21
CA VAL A 100 7.75 -9.51 12.15
C VAL A 100 7.11 -9.88 13.50
N TYR A 101 6.09 -9.13 13.91
CA TYR A 101 5.35 -9.29 15.17
C TYR A 101 3.83 -9.33 14.90
N PRO A 102 3.35 -10.35 14.17
CA PRO A 102 1.95 -10.46 13.78
C PRO A 102 1.02 -10.53 15.00
N GLY A 103 -0.07 -9.76 14.96
CA GLY A 103 -1.09 -9.72 16.02
C GLY A 103 -0.72 -8.84 17.22
N VAL A 104 0.57 -8.61 17.47
CA VAL A 104 1.04 -7.70 18.52
C VAL A 104 0.91 -6.25 18.06
N VAL A 105 1.48 -5.93 16.90
CA VAL A 105 1.45 -4.59 16.31
C VAL A 105 1.03 -4.62 14.85
N GLU A 106 1.44 -5.65 14.12
CA GLU A 106 1.15 -5.80 12.69
C GLU A 106 -0.13 -6.59 12.44
N GLU A 107 -0.87 -6.19 11.41
CA GLU A 107 -2.09 -6.86 10.96
C GLU A 107 -2.14 -6.87 9.44
N ILE A 108 -2.38 -8.04 8.85
CA ILE A 108 -2.57 -8.18 7.41
C ILE A 108 -4.03 -7.93 7.07
N VAL A 109 -4.27 -7.04 6.12
CA VAL A 109 -5.58 -6.83 5.53
C VAL A 109 -5.54 -7.32 4.09
N ASN A 110 -6.22 -8.44 3.81
CA ASN A 110 -6.27 -9.04 2.48
C ASN A 110 -7.43 -8.45 1.67
N LEU A 111 -7.14 -7.48 0.81
CA LEU A 111 -8.17 -6.88 -0.05
C LEU A 111 -8.62 -7.81 -1.20
N GLY A 112 -7.91 -8.91 -1.44
CA GLY A 112 -8.32 -9.93 -2.42
C GLY A 112 -9.61 -10.65 -2.04
N GLU A 113 -10.00 -10.64 -0.76
CA GLU A 113 -11.25 -11.24 -0.29
C GLU A 113 -12.50 -10.52 -0.83
N PHE A 114 -12.36 -9.27 -1.29
CA PHE A 114 -13.45 -8.46 -1.81
C PHE A 114 -13.60 -8.52 -3.33
N TRP A 115 -12.91 -9.44 -4.01
CA TRP A 115 -13.08 -9.63 -5.45
C TRP A 115 -14.47 -10.15 -5.79
N ASN A 116 -15.07 -9.59 -6.85
CA ASN A 116 -16.25 -10.20 -7.48
C ASN A 116 -15.79 -11.37 -8.37
N THR A 117 -15.64 -12.54 -7.76
CA THR A 117 -15.17 -13.76 -8.44
C THR A 117 -16.11 -14.20 -9.56
N SER A 118 -17.42 -14.00 -9.40
CA SER A 118 -18.41 -14.30 -10.43
C SER A 118 -18.23 -13.43 -11.67
N ALA A 119 -17.96 -12.13 -11.50
CA ALA A 119 -17.66 -11.24 -12.62
C ALA A 119 -16.34 -11.63 -13.30
N LEU A 120 -15.30 -11.96 -12.53
CA LEU A 120 -13.98 -12.34 -13.06
C LEU A 120 -14.00 -13.66 -13.83
N ALA A 121 -14.87 -14.61 -13.44
CA ALA A 121 -14.98 -15.91 -14.11
C ALA A 121 -15.29 -15.78 -15.61
N GLY A 122 -16.10 -14.79 -15.99
CA GLY A 122 -16.43 -14.51 -17.40
C GLY A 122 -15.25 -14.02 -18.25
N TYR A 123 -14.16 -13.58 -17.62
CA TYR A 123 -12.95 -13.08 -18.30
C TYR A 123 -11.79 -14.09 -18.26
N LYS A 124 -12.00 -15.30 -17.72
CA LYS A 124 -10.93 -16.29 -17.50
C LYS A 124 -10.05 -16.47 -18.73
N ASP A 125 -10.61 -16.83 -19.88
CA ASP A 125 -9.81 -17.13 -21.07
C ASP A 125 -9.04 -15.91 -21.59
N LYS A 126 -9.64 -14.72 -21.54
CA LYS A 126 -8.99 -13.45 -21.92
C LYS A 126 -7.79 -13.14 -21.02
N VAL A 127 -7.96 -13.30 -19.70
CA VAL A 127 -6.87 -13.06 -18.72
C VAL A 127 -5.73 -14.04 -18.94
N PHE A 128 -6.03 -15.32 -19.19
CA PHE A 128 -5.01 -16.33 -19.47
C PHE A 128 -4.27 -16.06 -20.78
N LEU A 129 -4.98 -15.65 -21.83
CA LEU A 129 -4.38 -15.29 -23.12
C LEU A 129 -3.44 -14.08 -22.96
N GLY A 130 -3.91 -13.00 -22.34
CA GLY A 130 -3.09 -11.80 -22.12
C GLY A 130 -1.82 -12.09 -21.31
N LYS A 131 -1.87 -12.99 -20.32
CA LYS A 131 -0.68 -13.41 -19.57
C LYS A 131 0.33 -14.17 -20.43
N LYS A 132 -0.13 -15.00 -21.37
CA LYS A 132 0.75 -15.69 -22.34
C LYS A 132 1.40 -14.69 -23.29
N GLU A 133 0.65 -13.72 -23.79
CA GLU A 133 1.16 -12.66 -24.68
C GLU A 133 2.22 -11.80 -23.99
N ILE A 134 1.98 -11.36 -22.75
CA ILE A 134 2.99 -10.62 -21.97
C ILE A 134 4.27 -11.45 -21.82
N LYS A 135 4.13 -12.73 -21.46
CA LYS A 135 5.30 -13.62 -21.34
C LYS A 135 6.03 -13.80 -22.67
N PHE A 136 5.32 -13.87 -23.79
CA PHE A 136 5.94 -14.01 -25.11
C PHE A 136 6.68 -12.74 -25.55
N ASN A 137 6.14 -11.56 -25.23
CA ASN A 137 6.68 -10.28 -25.70
C ASN A 137 7.77 -9.68 -24.79
N PHE A 138 7.81 -10.06 -23.50
CA PHE A 138 8.67 -9.43 -22.50
C PHE A 138 9.52 -10.42 -21.68
N ALA A 139 9.61 -11.70 -22.11
CA ALA A 139 10.59 -12.65 -21.59
C ALA A 139 11.78 -12.79 -22.55
#